data_AF-A0A3D5Z9V9-F1
#
_entry.id   AF-A0A3D5Z9V9-F1
#
_cell.length_a   1.000
_cell.length_b   1.000
_cell.length_c   1.000
_cell.angle_alpha   90.00
_cell.angle_beta   90.00
_cell.angle_gamma   90.00
#
_symmetry.space_group_name_H-M   'P 1'
#
loop_
_entity.id
_entity.type
_entity.pdbx_description
1 polymer ?
#
loop_
_entity_poly.entity_id
_entity_poly.type
_entity_poly.pdbx_seq_one_letter_code
_entity_poly.pdbx_strand_id
1 'polypeptide(L)'
;MRIKRRYQKTTLRIGIFMIIFLSLVIGLAIYYCPNIKALNSKEIDVFKEYDANDFEAYQGGKNIKELVKVESNVDTNKIGTYKTIYKKSYGIFNIQKIQVVKVVDRENPVITLEGDKEVNVCSADKYEEQGYKALDNYDGDITSKVEITKNDKFIYYQVRDSSKNEFGIGRILRIKDDEVPSITLNGDREISIQVGGTYEELGAVANDNCDGDISSNVTIEGNVDTNKVGTYQIKYTVKDKSGNTASVLRTINVFDPNTNSGTIYLTFDDGPGAYTTQILDILDKYNIKATFFVTNNGSDEVLKEEYDRGHTIGLHTATHQWSIYNSVSSYFDDLNSVQARVERVTGQRSSYIRFPGGSSNTISRSRSKGIMTTLTQKVQEEGYKYFDWNVCVEDAGACAKRNVNDKEACVYNYFTGYLSKNRVNVVLLHDIKGYTANALEDMIKYGLEQGYTFKAINDATPMIHQRVNN
;
A
#
# COMPACT_ATOMS: atom_id res chain seq x y z
N MET A 1 107.73 -1.94 52.17
CA MET A 1 106.47 -1.17 51.94
C MET A 1 106.18 -0.84 50.46
N ARG A 2 107.19 -0.60 49.60
CA ARG A 2 106.99 -0.28 48.16
C ARG A 2 106.43 -1.43 47.28
N ILE A 3 106.74 -2.69 47.60
CA ILE A 3 106.28 -3.87 46.83
C ILE A 3 104.78 -4.13 47.00
N LYS A 4 104.24 -4.00 48.23
CA LYS A 4 102.78 -4.11 48.52
C LYS A 4 101.94 -3.06 47.78
N ARG A 5 102.40 -1.81 47.68
CA ARG A 5 101.72 -0.73 46.92
C ARG A 5 101.74 -0.95 45.41
N ARG A 6 102.80 -1.55 44.85
CA ARG A 6 102.86 -1.93 43.43
C ARG A 6 101.89 -3.08 43.16
N TYR A 7 101.88 -4.10 44.00
CA TYR A 7 100.96 -5.24 43.91
C TYR A 7 99.49 -4.81 44.00
N GLN A 8 99.13 -3.94 44.96
CA GLN A 8 97.77 -3.37 45.08
C GLN A 8 97.33 -2.51 43.89
N LYS A 9 98.25 -1.73 43.27
CA LYS A 9 97.95 -0.97 42.05
C LYS A 9 97.79 -1.88 40.83
N THR A 10 98.53 -2.99 40.75
CA THR A 10 98.41 -3.97 39.67
C THR A 10 97.14 -4.81 39.80
N THR A 11 96.77 -5.26 41.01
CA THR A 11 95.52 -6.00 41.23
C THR A 11 94.28 -5.13 41.02
N LEU A 12 94.31 -3.85 41.39
CA LEU A 12 93.25 -2.90 41.09
C LEU A 12 93.11 -2.64 39.57
N ARG A 13 94.22 -2.52 38.84
CA ARG A 13 94.22 -2.38 37.37
C ARG A 13 93.69 -3.63 36.66
N ILE A 14 94.06 -4.83 37.15
CA ILE A 14 93.52 -6.10 36.64
C ILE A 14 92.02 -6.23 36.96
N GLY A 15 91.59 -5.81 38.16
CA GLY A 15 90.18 -5.79 38.53
C GLY A 15 89.34 -4.84 37.67
N ILE A 16 89.82 -3.62 37.42
CA ILE A 16 89.17 -2.65 36.51
C ILE A 16 89.13 -3.19 35.08
N PHE A 17 90.23 -3.77 34.59
CA PHE A 17 90.28 -4.38 33.26
C PHE A 17 89.31 -5.58 33.15
N MET A 18 89.21 -6.43 34.17
CA MET A 18 88.23 -7.50 34.22
C MET A 18 86.80 -6.98 34.21
N ILE A 19 86.49 -5.90 34.94
CA ILE A 19 85.15 -5.31 34.94
C ILE A 19 84.80 -4.73 33.56
N ILE A 20 85.73 -4.02 32.92
CA ILE A 20 85.53 -3.46 31.57
C ILE A 20 85.38 -4.60 30.54
N PHE A 21 86.24 -5.61 30.60
CA PHE A 21 86.17 -6.78 29.74
C PHE A 21 84.85 -7.54 29.94
N LEU A 22 84.44 -7.77 31.17
CA LEU A 22 83.17 -8.42 31.49
C LEU A 22 81.98 -7.57 31.01
N SER A 23 82.04 -6.24 31.17
CA SER A 23 81.00 -5.32 30.67
C SER A 23 80.93 -5.32 29.14
N LEU A 24 82.06 -5.40 28.46
CA LEU A 24 82.14 -5.50 27.00
C LEU A 24 81.58 -6.85 26.51
N VAL A 25 81.94 -7.95 27.19
CA VAL A 25 81.45 -9.30 26.90
C VAL A 25 79.94 -9.38 27.15
N ILE A 26 79.43 -8.79 28.23
CA ILE A 26 77.99 -8.67 28.52
C ILE A 26 77.30 -7.80 27.46
N GLY A 27 77.87 -6.65 27.10
CA GLY A 27 77.32 -5.77 26.07
C GLY A 27 77.25 -6.44 24.70
N LEU A 28 78.30 -7.16 24.30
CA LEU A 28 78.33 -7.99 23.10
C LEU A 28 77.31 -9.13 23.18
N ALA A 29 77.20 -9.81 24.32
CA ALA A 29 76.23 -10.88 24.53
C ALA A 29 74.78 -10.36 24.42
N ILE A 30 74.48 -9.17 24.96
CA ILE A 30 73.18 -8.50 24.84
C ILE A 30 72.93 -8.06 23.38
N TYR A 31 73.94 -7.50 22.71
CA TYR A 31 73.84 -7.05 21.31
C TYR A 31 73.59 -8.19 20.33
N TYR A 32 74.20 -9.35 20.57
CA TYR A 32 73.98 -10.58 19.80
C TYR A 32 72.84 -11.44 20.34
N CYS A 33 72.12 -11.01 21.38
CA CYS A 33 70.89 -11.65 21.82
C CYS A 33 69.73 -11.21 20.91
N PRO A 34 68.88 -12.14 20.41
CA PRO A 34 67.70 -11.77 19.62
C PRO A 34 66.78 -10.78 20.37
N ASN A 35 66.49 -9.64 19.74
CA ASN A 35 65.55 -8.66 20.26
C ASN A 35 64.31 -8.62 19.37
N ILE A 36 63.17 -9.05 19.92
CA ILE A 36 61.87 -9.04 19.25
C ILE A 36 61.07 -7.82 19.74
N LYS A 37 60.84 -6.87 18.84
CA LYS A 37 60.02 -5.69 19.07
C LYS A 37 58.62 -5.93 18.52
N ALA A 38 57.72 -6.26 19.43
CA ALA A 38 56.28 -6.27 19.20
C ALA A 38 55.62 -5.47 20.33
N LEU A 39 54.46 -4.88 20.06
CA LEU A 39 53.66 -4.22 21.10
C LEU A 39 53.33 -5.22 22.21
N ASN A 40 53.26 -4.74 23.46
CA ASN A 40 52.83 -5.58 24.58
C ASN A 40 51.34 -5.93 24.47
N SER A 41 50.53 -4.97 24.00
CA SER A 41 49.10 -5.12 23.77
C SER A 41 48.68 -4.40 22.48
N LYS A 42 47.75 -4.98 21.72
CA LYS A 42 47.11 -4.37 20.54
C LYS A 42 45.60 -4.60 20.64
N GLU A 43 44.80 -3.56 20.50
CA GLU A 43 43.35 -3.71 20.34
C GLU A 43 42.99 -3.57 18.86
N ILE A 44 42.09 -4.42 18.37
CA ILE A 44 41.60 -4.40 16.98
C ILE A 44 40.08 -4.55 16.98
N ASP A 45 39.43 -3.95 15.99
CA ASP A 45 37.99 -4.14 15.81
C ASP A 45 37.70 -5.54 15.26
N VAL A 46 36.57 -6.10 15.65
CA VAL A 46 36.06 -7.36 15.10
C VAL A 46 35.94 -7.26 13.57
N PHE A 47 36.17 -8.37 12.88
CA PHE A 47 36.24 -8.50 11.42
C PHE A 47 37.36 -7.72 10.71
N LYS A 48 38.17 -6.90 11.41
CA LYS A 48 39.39 -6.32 10.82
C LYS A 48 40.50 -7.35 10.73
N GLU A 49 41.28 -7.29 9.66
CA GLU A 49 42.43 -8.16 9.47
C GLU A 49 43.50 -7.93 10.56
N TYR A 50 44.11 -9.02 11.01
CA TYR A 50 45.22 -9.01 11.96
C TYR A 50 46.48 -9.61 11.34
N ASP A 51 47.48 -8.78 11.09
CA ASP A 51 48.80 -9.25 10.66
C ASP A 51 49.66 -9.63 11.87
N ALA A 52 49.80 -10.95 12.10
CA ALA A 52 50.69 -11.49 13.14
C ALA A 52 52.18 -11.24 12.83
N ASN A 53 52.53 -10.91 11.59
CA ASN A 53 53.88 -10.58 11.17
C ASN A 53 54.21 -9.09 11.37
N ASP A 54 53.32 -8.28 11.95
CA ASP A 54 53.57 -6.89 12.31
C ASP A 54 54.48 -6.78 13.57
N PHE A 55 55.74 -7.16 13.40
CA PHE A 55 56.80 -7.04 14.40
C PHE A 55 58.16 -6.82 13.72
N GLU A 56 59.11 -6.32 14.50
CA GLU A 56 60.51 -6.25 14.10
C GLU A 56 61.35 -7.20 14.95
N ALA A 57 62.38 -7.80 14.37
CA ALA A 57 63.32 -8.60 15.14
C ALA A 57 64.76 -8.38 14.64
N TYR A 58 65.67 -8.12 15.58
CA TYR A 58 67.06 -7.82 15.27
C TYR A 58 68.03 -8.63 16.13
N GLN A 59 69.17 -9.00 15.55
CA GLN A 59 70.27 -9.65 16.26
C GLN A 59 71.59 -9.17 15.67
N GLY A 60 72.46 -8.58 16.50
CA GLY A 60 73.74 -8.05 16.04
C GLY A 60 73.61 -7.02 14.90
N GLY A 61 72.54 -6.22 14.89
CA GLY A 61 72.24 -5.24 13.83
C GLY A 61 71.60 -5.80 12.56
N LYS A 62 71.43 -7.12 12.43
CA LYS A 62 70.77 -7.77 11.29
C LYS A 62 69.30 -8.02 11.56
N ASN A 63 68.44 -7.84 10.56
CA ASN A 63 67.04 -8.24 10.62
C ASN A 63 66.95 -9.78 10.64
N ILE A 64 66.24 -10.33 11.62
CA ILE A 64 66.05 -11.77 11.81
C ILE A 64 64.57 -12.18 11.81
N LYS A 65 63.67 -11.32 11.29
CA LYS A 65 62.21 -11.51 11.30
C LYS A 65 61.78 -12.87 10.74
N GLU A 66 62.34 -13.27 9.59
CA GLU A 66 62.06 -14.57 8.95
C GLU A 66 62.53 -15.77 9.77
N LEU A 67 63.44 -15.56 10.72
CA LEU A 67 63.98 -16.60 11.59
C LEU A 67 63.22 -16.76 12.90
N VAL A 68 62.20 -15.93 13.14
CA VAL A 68 61.32 -15.96 14.32
C VAL A 68 60.11 -16.82 14.00
N LYS A 69 59.83 -17.81 14.86
CA LYS A 69 58.61 -18.60 14.76
C LYS A 69 57.45 -17.80 15.36
N VAL A 70 56.41 -17.55 14.57
CA VAL A 70 55.19 -16.87 14.99
C VAL A 70 54.09 -17.90 15.23
N GLU A 71 53.53 -17.90 16.44
CA GLU A 71 52.37 -18.72 16.81
C GLU A 71 51.24 -17.76 17.23
N SER A 72 50.18 -17.67 16.43
CA SER A 72 49.03 -16.79 16.71
C SER A 72 47.74 -17.60 16.79
N ASN A 73 46.93 -17.33 17.81
CA ASN A 73 45.59 -17.90 17.95
C ASN A 73 44.47 -16.85 17.84
N VAL A 74 44.79 -15.66 17.31
CA VAL A 74 43.85 -14.55 17.17
C VAL A 74 42.75 -14.93 16.18
N ASP A 75 41.50 -14.90 16.64
CA ASP A 75 40.30 -15.07 15.81
C ASP A 75 39.56 -13.73 15.76
N THR A 76 39.67 -13.03 14.63
CA THR A 76 39.09 -11.69 14.47
C THR A 76 37.58 -11.71 14.27
N ASN A 77 36.97 -12.90 14.13
CA ASN A 77 35.51 -13.04 14.04
C ASN A 77 34.84 -13.21 15.41
N LYS A 78 35.63 -13.22 16.50
CA LYS A 78 35.13 -13.39 17.86
C LYS A 78 35.75 -12.36 18.80
N ILE A 79 34.91 -11.67 19.55
CA ILE A 79 35.36 -10.76 20.60
C ILE A 79 36.06 -11.57 21.70
N GLY A 80 37.22 -11.10 22.15
CA GLY A 80 38.01 -11.83 23.12
C GLY A 80 39.43 -11.33 23.29
N THR A 81 40.15 -11.97 24.21
CA THR A 81 41.58 -11.72 24.43
C THR A 81 42.39 -12.93 23.96
N TYR A 82 43.28 -12.67 23.02
CA TYR A 82 44.12 -13.63 22.31
C TYR A 82 45.59 -13.31 22.53
N LYS A 83 46.47 -14.20 22.03
CA LYS A 83 47.91 -14.02 22.15
C LYS A 83 48.60 -14.37 20.84
N THR A 84 49.56 -13.55 20.46
CA THR A 84 50.58 -13.90 19.47
C THR A 84 51.91 -14.10 20.19
N ILE A 85 52.55 -15.24 19.94
CA ILE A 85 53.78 -15.65 20.59
C ILE A 85 54.89 -15.70 19.54
N TYR A 86 55.94 -14.93 19.79
CA TYR A 86 57.14 -14.87 18.96
C TYR A 86 58.26 -15.64 19.66
N LYS A 87 58.79 -16.68 19.02
CA LYS A 87 59.82 -17.56 19.59
C LYS A 87 61.09 -17.54 18.74
N LYS A 88 62.23 -17.38 19.41
CA LYS A 88 63.55 -17.56 18.79
C LYS A 88 64.51 -18.25 19.76
N SER A 89 65.14 -19.32 19.28
CA SER A 89 66.24 -19.98 19.98
C SER A 89 67.59 -19.45 19.49
N TYR A 90 68.52 -19.24 20.41
CA TYR A 90 69.91 -18.85 20.16
C TYR A 90 70.84 -19.50 21.17
N GLY A 91 71.64 -20.47 20.71
CA GLY A 91 72.48 -21.29 21.60
C GLY A 91 71.62 -22.03 22.63
N ILE A 92 71.92 -21.84 23.92
CA ILE A 92 71.14 -22.38 25.04
C ILE A 92 69.92 -21.53 25.44
N PHE A 93 69.74 -20.35 24.83
CA PHE A 93 68.68 -19.41 25.21
C PHE A 93 67.45 -19.57 24.31
N ASN A 94 66.26 -19.55 24.93
CA ASN A 94 64.97 -19.48 24.25
C ASN A 94 64.30 -18.16 24.61
N ILE A 95 64.13 -17.29 23.61
CA ILE A 95 63.52 -15.99 23.78
C ILE A 95 62.08 -16.08 23.31
N GLN A 96 61.18 -15.62 24.17
CA GLN A 96 59.75 -15.58 23.91
C GLN A 96 59.23 -14.17 24.18
N LYS A 97 58.54 -13.59 23.20
CA LYS A 97 57.75 -12.38 23.35
C LYS A 97 56.28 -12.73 23.16
N ILE A 98 55.43 -12.29 24.09
CA ILE A 98 53.98 -12.45 24.01
C ILE A 98 53.39 -11.07 23.74
N GLN A 99 52.58 -10.97 22.70
CA GLN A 99 51.70 -9.84 22.45
C GLN A 99 50.28 -10.27 22.79
N VAL A 100 49.62 -9.49 23.65
CA VAL A 100 48.20 -9.65 23.94
C VAL A 100 47.40 -8.92 22.87
N VAL A 101 46.45 -9.60 22.23
CA VAL A 101 45.59 -9.00 21.21
C VAL A 101 44.16 -9.05 21.71
N LYS A 102 43.51 -7.89 21.81
CA LYS A 102 42.13 -7.80 22.24
C LYS A 102 41.25 -7.43 21.04
N VAL A 103 40.40 -8.37 20.64
CA VAL A 103 39.38 -8.12 19.63
C VAL A 103 38.19 -7.52 20.37
N VAL A 104 37.79 -6.32 19.98
CA VAL A 104 36.65 -5.59 20.54
C VAL A 104 35.73 -5.15 19.43
N ASP A 105 34.50 -4.83 19.78
CA ASP A 105 33.59 -4.16 18.87
C ASP A 105 33.32 -2.75 19.42
N ARG A 106 33.35 -1.77 18.51
CA ARG A 106 33.24 -0.34 18.77
C ARG A 106 32.27 0.33 17.80
N GLU A 107 31.66 -0.43 16.90
CA GLU A 107 30.70 0.14 15.96
C GLU A 107 29.37 0.32 16.72
N ASN A 108 28.73 1.48 16.52
CA ASN A 108 27.43 1.69 17.12
C ASN A 108 26.38 0.88 16.33
N PRO A 109 25.35 0.35 17.00
CA PRO A 109 24.19 -0.17 16.30
C PRO A 109 23.50 0.92 15.49
N VAL A 110 22.68 0.54 14.50
CA VAL A 110 21.93 1.46 13.65
C VAL A 110 20.44 1.15 13.75
N ILE A 111 19.63 2.17 14.08
CA ILE A 111 18.17 2.09 14.01
C ILE A 111 17.69 2.74 12.71
N THR A 112 16.87 2.01 11.96
CA THR A 112 16.12 2.52 10.80
C THR A 112 14.65 2.58 11.18
N LEU A 113 14.04 3.76 11.07
CA LEU A 113 12.60 3.95 11.27
C LEU A 113 11.85 3.65 9.97
N GLU A 114 10.73 2.94 10.07
CA GLU A 114 9.80 2.74 8.95
C GLU A 114 8.75 3.86 8.94
N GLY A 115 8.44 4.44 7.78
CA GLY A 115 7.55 5.61 7.72
C GLY A 115 8.22 6.93 8.12
N ASP A 116 7.41 7.92 8.49
CA ASP A 116 7.85 9.31 8.55
C ASP A 116 8.53 9.70 9.88
N LYS A 117 9.56 10.54 9.79
CA LYS A 117 10.22 11.12 10.96
C LYS A 117 9.38 12.18 11.66
N GLU A 118 8.44 12.80 10.96
CA GLU A 118 7.47 13.74 11.52
C GLU A 118 6.06 13.22 11.24
N VAL A 119 5.24 13.07 12.28
CA VAL A 119 3.90 12.49 12.16
C VAL A 119 2.89 13.44 12.79
N ASN A 120 1.86 13.80 12.03
CA ASN A 120 0.72 14.55 12.55
C ASN A 120 -0.17 13.59 13.35
N VAL A 121 -0.50 13.98 14.58
CA VAL A 121 -1.39 13.21 15.46
C VAL A 121 -2.27 14.15 16.26
N CYS A 122 -3.49 13.71 16.58
CA CYS A 122 -4.42 14.48 17.42
C CYS A 122 -3.92 14.64 18.85
N SER A 123 -3.18 13.65 19.35
CA SER A 123 -2.53 13.64 20.66
C SER A 123 -1.43 12.59 20.64
N ALA A 124 -0.45 12.70 21.53
CA ALA A 124 0.61 11.71 21.60
C ALA A 124 0.05 10.30 21.82
N ASP A 125 -0.96 10.12 22.67
CA ASP A 125 -1.56 8.81 22.98
C ASP A 125 -2.23 8.13 21.79
N LYS A 126 -2.65 8.88 20.77
CA LYS A 126 -3.22 8.33 19.53
C LYS A 126 -2.16 7.92 18.49
N TYR A 127 -0.88 8.13 18.75
CA TYR A 127 0.16 7.63 17.85
C TYR A 127 0.21 6.09 17.85
N GLU A 128 0.16 5.51 16.65
CA GLU A 128 0.42 4.10 16.39
C GLU A 128 1.82 3.91 15.80
N GLU A 129 2.56 2.91 16.29
CA GLU A 129 3.94 2.65 15.85
C GLU A 129 3.98 2.20 14.40
N GLN A 130 4.77 2.91 13.58
CA GLN A 130 4.91 2.66 12.15
C GLN A 130 5.97 1.60 11.83
N GLY A 131 6.78 1.19 12.81
CA GLY A 131 7.79 0.15 12.69
C GLY A 131 9.22 0.70 12.75
N TYR A 132 10.16 -0.16 13.09
CA TYR A 132 11.58 0.15 13.12
C TYR A 132 12.40 -1.14 13.08
N LYS A 133 13.66 -1.03 12.67
CA LYS A 133 14.64 -2.12 12.67
C LYS A 133 15.96 -1.66 13.26
N ALA A 134 16.59 -2.49 14.08
CA ALA A 134 17.92 -2.23 14.65
C ALA A 134 18.91 -3.33 14.28
N LEU A 135 20.02 -2.94 13.67
CA LEU A 135 21.09 -3.85 13.25
C LEU A 135 22.43 -3.40 13.82
N ASP A 136 23.28 -4.38 14.11
CA ASP A 136 24.66 -4.19 14.52
C ASP A 136 25.59 -5.12 13.70
N ASN A 137 26.85 -4.73 13.54
CA ASN A 137 27.82 -5.47 12.75
C ASN A 137 28.15 -6.85 13.35
N TYR A 138 28.14 -7.00 14.68
CA TYR A 138 28.54 -8.18 15.41
C TYR A 138 27.36 -8.92 16.03
N ASP A 139 26.43 -8.19 16.66
CA ASP A 139 25.23 -8.76 17.27
C ASP A 139 24.14 -9.12 16.23
N GLY A 140 24.22 -8.59 15.00
CA GLY A 140 23.23 -8.83 13.95
C GLY A 140 21.91 -8.10 14.19
N ASP A 141 20.77 -8.78 14.08
CA ASP A 141 19.46 -8.17 14.33
C ASP A 141 19.17 -8.06 15.83
N ILE A 142 19.14 -6.84 16.32
CA ILE A 142 18.89 -6.50 17.72
C ILE A 142 17.61 -5.66 17.89
N THR A 143 16.69 -5.73 16.92
CA THR A 143 15.43 -4.96 16.95
C THR A 143 14.64 -5.19 18.25
N SER A 144 14.66 -6.41 18.79
CA SER A 144 13.99 -6.75 20.05
C SER A 144 14.61 -6.12 21.31
N LYS A 145 15.82 -5.54 21.21
CA LYS A 145 16.51 -4.83 22.30
C LYS A 145 16.24 -3.32 22.28
N VAL A 146 15.45 -2.81 21.34
CA VAL A 146 15.14 -1.38 21.26
C VAL A 146 14.23 -0.97 22.42
N GLU A 147 14.66 0.03 23.18
CA GLU A 147 13.89 0.68 24.22
C GLU A 147 13.21 1.93 23.63
N ILE A 148 11.89 2.02 23.78
CA ILE A 148 11.09 3.15 23.31
C ILE A 148 10.66 3.99 24.49
N THR A 149 10.92 5.29 24.42
CA THR A 149 10.39 6.29 25.37
C THR A 149 9.54 7.31 24.63
N LYS A 150 8.39 7.67 25.20
CA LYS A 150 7.40 8.54 24.58
C LYS A 150 7.16 9.76 25.45
N ASN A 151 7.08 10.94 24.82
CA ASN A 151 6.59 12.17 25.43
C ASN A 151 5.63 12.88 24.45
N ASP A 152 5.07 14.02 24.86
CA ASP A 152 4.03 14.73 24.09
C ASP A 152 4.47 15.20 22.69
N LYS A 153 5.77 15.26 22.42
CA LYS A 153 6.34 15.79 21.16
C LYS A 153 7.26 14.82 20.44
N PHE A 154 7.73 13.76 21.11
CA PHE A 154 8.76 12.89 20.57
C PHE A 154 8.54 11.44 20.99
N ILE A 155 8.94 10.55 20.09
CA ILE A 155 9.14 9.13 20.38
C ILE A 155 10.62 8.87 20.17
N TYR A 156 11.31 8.43 21.20
CA TYR A 156 12.75 8.19 21.19
C TYR A 156 13.02 6.70 21.29
N TYR A 157 13.78 6.19 20.33
CA TYR A 157 14.20 4.81 20.19
C TYR A 157 15.68 4.76 20.55
N GLN A 158 16.05 3.91 21.49
CA GLN A 158 17.43 3.70 21.91
C GLN A 158 17.76 2.21 21.91
N VAL A 159 18.95 1.85 21.45
CA VAL A 159 19.41 0.47 21.49
C VAL A 159 20.87 0.41 21.92
N ARG A 160 21.19 -0.63 22.69
CA ARG A 160 22.55 -0.96 23.13
C ARG A 160 22.91 -2.38 22.70
N ASP A 161 24.10 -2.54 22.12
CA ASP A 161 24.62 -3.86 21.71
C ASP A 161 25.26 -4.64 22.88
N SER A 162 25.85 -5.82 22.61
CA SER A 162 26.52 -6.63 23.64
C SER A 162 27.87 -6.04 24.11
N SER A 163 28.50 -5.22 23.28
CA SER A 163 29.75 -4.49 23.52
C SER A 163 29.55 -3.18 24.30
N LYS A 164 28.30 -2.78 24.52
CA LYS A 164 27.83 -1.54 25.15
C LYS A 164 27.94 -0.29 24.28
N ASN A 165 28.04 -0.42 22.97
CA ASN A 165 27.86 0.73 22.09
C ASN A 165 26.35 1.04 21.98
N GLU A 166 26.03 2.31 21.73
CA GLU A 166 24.66 2.81 21.79
C GLU A 166 24.33 3.71 20.61
N PHE A 167 23.07 3.65 20.19
CA PHE A 167 22.51 4.58 19.23
C PHE A 167 21.08 4.93 19.59
N GLY A 168 20.68 6.17 19.29
CA GLY A 168 19.32 6.61 19.47
C GLY A 168 18.86 7.58 18.40
N ILE A 169 17.58 7.49 18.07
CA ILE A 169 16.89 8.32 17.07
C ILE A 169 15.48 8.61 17.56
N GLY A 170 14.84 9.66 17.08
CA GLY A 170 13.44 9.93 17.42
C GLY A 170 12.57 10.35 16.25
N ARG A 171 11.25 10.17 16.45
CA ARG A 171 10.18 10.78 15.65
C ARG A 171 9.65 12.01 16.35
N ILE A 172 9.21 12.98 15.56
CA ILE A 172 8.55 14.21 16.02
C ILE A 172 7.05 14.03 15.87
N LEU A 173 6.30 14.24 16.95
CA LEU A 173 4.84 14.28 16.94
C LEU A 173 4.40 15.75 16.77
N ARG A 174 3.71 16.02 15.68
CA ARG A 174 3.07 17.30 15.41
C ARG A 174 1.62 17.20 15.88
N ILE A 175 1.30 17.87 16.98
CA ILE A 175 -0.08 17.94 17.47
C ILE A 175 -0.86 18.89 16.56
N LYS A 176 -1.41 18.32 15.49
CA LYS A 176 -2.18 19.02 14.48
C LYS A 176 -3.16 18.02 13.91
N ASP A 177 -4.36 18.54 13.70
CA ASP A 177 -5.44 17.87 13.00
C ASP A 177 -5.59 18.54 11.62
N ASP A 178 -5.41 17.75 10.57
CA ASP A 178 -5.53 18.14 9.17
C ASP A 178 -6.42 17.19 8.36
N GLU A 179 -7.11 16.27 9.03
CA GLU A 179 -8.06 15.37 8.38
C GLU A 179 -9.44 16.02 8.37
N VAL A 180 -10.18 15.84 7.28
CA VAL A 180 -11.56 16.32 7.20
C VAL A 180 -12.50 15.33 7.90
N PRO A 181 -13.59 15.79 8.53
CA PRO A 181 -14.55 14.87 9.13
C PRO A 181 -15.25 13.98 8.11
N SER A 182 -15.70 12.81 8.55
CA SER A 182 -16.58 11.93 7.80
C SER A 182 -18.06 12.23 8.09
N ILE A 183 -18.91 12.26 7.06
CA ILE A 183 -20.38 12.40 7.21
C ILE A 183 -21.06 11.17 6.62
N THR A 184 -21.93 10.54 7.41
CA THR A 184 -22.79 9.42 6.98
C THR A 184 -24.26 9.85 7.06
N LEU A 185 -24.94 9.83 5.91
CA LEU A 185 -26.38 10.12 5.85
C LEU A 185 -27.19 9.04 6.57
N ASN A 186 -28.18 9.44 7.36
CA ASN A 186 -29.14 8.49 7.90
C ASN A 186 -30.15 8.12 6.80
N GLY A 187 -30.15 6.87 6.34
CA GLY A 187 -30.98 6.43 5.23
C GLY A 187 -30.46 6.87 3.87
N ASP A 188 -31.32 6.78 2.85
CA ASP A 188 -30.88 6.86 1.45
C ASP A 188 -30.34 8.24 1.06
N ARG A 189 -29.31 8.23 0.20
CA ARG A 189 -28.77 9.43 -0.46
C ARG A 189 -29.75 10.01 -1.49
N GLU A 190 -30.62 9.17 -2.06
CA GLU A 190 -31.65 9.57 -3.02
C GLU A 190 -33.01 9.07 -2.59
N ILE A 191 -33.99 9.96 -2.47
CA ILE A 191 -35.35 9.63 -2.05
C ILE A 191 -36.32 10.10 -3.12
N SER A 192 -37.26 9.25 -3.52
CA SER A 192 -38.33 9.61 -4.44
C SER A 192 -39.66 9.69 -3.70
N ILE A 193 -40.37 10.80 -3.83
CA ILE A 193 -41.68 11.01 -3.24
C ILE A 193 -42.68 11.50 -4.29
N GLN A 194 -43.95 11.14 -4.12
CA GLN A 194 -45.00 11.65 -4.99
C GLN A 194 -45.28 13.12 -4.69
N VAL A 195 -45.70 13.88 -5.70
CA VAL A 195 -46.18 15.25 -5.52
C VAL A 195 -47.32 15.30 -4.50
N GLY A 196 -47.25 16.22 -3.55
CA GLY A 196 -48.14 16.32 -2.39
C GLY A 196 -47.83 15.33 -1.25
N GLY A 197 -46.80 14.50 -1.38
CA GLY A 197 -46.31 13.61 -0.32
C GLY A 197 -45.61 14.37 0.82
N THR A 198 -45.22 13.63 1.86
CA THR A 198 -44.46 14.16 2.99
C THR A 198 -42.99 13.78 2.88
N TYR A 199 -42.12 14.70 3.30
CA TYR A 199 -40.69 14.45 3.48
C TYR A 199 -40.30 14.84 4.90
N GLU A 200 -39.69 13.90 5.64
CA GLU A 200 -39.08 14.17 6.93
C GLU A 200 -37.56 14.08 6.78
N GLU A 201 -36.86 15.09 7.27
CA GLU A 201 -35.40 15.12 7.24
C GLU A 201 -34.83 14.05 8.16
N LEU A 202 -34.02 13.14 7.61
CA LEU A 202 -33.48 11.99 8.33
C LEU A 202 -32.19 12.32 9.12
N GLY A 203 -31.56 13.46 8.82
CA GLY A 203 -30.29 13.87 9.39
C GLY A 203 -29.09 13.09 8.84
N ALA A 204 -27.96 13.29 9.49
CA ALA A 204 -26.70 12.60 9.25
C ALA A 204 -25.91 12.53 10.56
N VAL A 205 -24.98 11.57 10.64
CA VAL A 205 -23.98 11.49 11.71
C VAL A 205 -22.61 11.88 11.16
N ALA A 206 -21.74 12.39 12.01
CA ALA A 206 -20.39 12.79 11.63
C ALA A 206 -19.36 12.39 12.68
N ASN A 207 -18.21 11.91 12.21
CA ASN A 207 -17.07 11.55 13.06
C ASN A 207 -15.77 12.12 12.50
N ASP A 208 -14.89 12.51 13.40
CA ASP A 208 -13.57 13.02 13.13
C ASP A 208 -12.51 12.22 13.90
N ASN A 209 -11.29 12.10 13.34
CA ASN A 209 -10.21 11.31 13.93
C ASN A 209 -9.71 11.92 15.26
N CYS A 210 -9.77 13.25 15.41
CA CYS A 210 -9.31 13.99 16.56
C CYS A 210 -10.43 14.31 17.54
N ASP A 211 -11.58 14.76 17.03
CA ASP A 211 -12.72 15.20 17.82
C ASP A 211 -13.74 14.09 18.17
N GLY A 212 -13.68 12.94 17.51
CA GLY A 212 -14.62 11.84 17.70
C GLY A 212 -15.99 12.16 17.10
N ASP A 213 -17.08 11.82 17.81
CA ASP A 213 -18.44 12.08 17.34
C ASP A 213 -18.75 13.59 17.40
N ILE A 214 -18.92 14.18 16.22
CA ILE A 214 -19.28 15.58 16.02
C ILE A 214 -20.65 15.73 15.32
N SER A 215 -21.51 14.72 15.39
CA SER A 215 -22.82 14.70 14.74
C SER A 215 -23.70 15.89 15.14
N SER A 216 -23.56 16.39 16.37
CA SER A 216 -24.28 17.57 16.86
C SER A 216 -23.89 18.88 16.15
N ASN A 217 -22.76 18.91 15.44
CA ASN A 217 -22.28 20.07 14.68
C ASN A 217 -22.71 20.04 13.21
N VAL A 218 -23.42 19.00 12.76
CA VAL A 218 -23.91 18.91 11.39
C VAL A 218 -24.96 20.00 11.15
N THR A 219 -24.68 20.86 10.17
CA THR A 219 -25.60 21.86 9.66
C THR A 219 -26.29 21.32 8.41
N ILE A 220 -27.60 21.54 8.32
CA ILE A 220 -28.44 21.05 7.22
C ILE A 220 -29.02 22.26 6.49
N GLU A 221 -28.73 22.38 5.21
CA GLU A 221 -29.20 23.46 4.34
C GLU A 221 -29.97 22.90 3.15
N GLY A 222 -31.11 23.49 2.82
CA GLY A 222 -31.95 23.05 1.71
C GLY A 222 -33.42 23.02 2.11
N ASN A 223 -34.30 23.13 1.12
CA ASN A 223 -35.74 23.01 1.32
C ASN A 223 -36.34 22.17 0.20
N VAL A 224 -37.30 21.32 0.55
CA VAL A 224 -37.99 20.43 -0.37
C VAL A 224 -39.44 20.88 -0.47
N ASP A 225 -39.83 21.39 -1.65
CA ASP A 225 -41.23 21.67 -1.93
C ASP A 225 -41.90 20.41 -2.50
N THR A 226 -42.52 19.62 -1.61
CA THR A 226 -43.16 18.37 -2.02
C THR A 226 -44.41 18.59 -2.88
N ASN A 227 -44.96 19.81 -2.95
CA ASN A 227 -46.13 20.11 -3.79
C ASN A 227 -45.78 20.43 -5.24
N LYS A 228 -44.49 20.47 -5.57
CA LYS A 228 -44.00 20.78 -6.91
C LYS A 228 -43.05 19.69 -7.40
N VAL A 229 -43.38 19.11 -8.56
CA VAL A 229 -42.51 18.15 -9.24
C VAL A 229 -41.15 18.77 -9.52
N GLY A 230 -40.09 18.04 -9.23
CA GLY A 230 -38.72 18.51 -9.39
C GLY A 230 -37.72 17.75 -8.54
N THR A 231 -36.44 18.08 -8.72
CA THR A 231 -35.34 17.56 -7.93
C THR A 231 -34.87 18.62 -6.95
N TYR A 232 -34.79 18.27 -5.68
CA TYR A 232 -34.36 19.12 -4.57
C TYR A 232 -33.09 18.55 -3.96
N GLN A 233 -32.21 19.41 -3.47
CA GLN A 233 -30.97 19.00 -2.81
C GLN A 233 -30.93 19.53 -1.38
N ILE A 234 -30.49 18.67 -0.47
CA ILE A 234 -30.22 19.00 0.92
C ILE A 234 -28.74 18.78 1.16
N LYS A 235 -28.05 19.81 1.65
CA LYS A 235 -26.62 19.80 1.93
C LYS A 235 -26.38 19.67 3.43
N TYR A 236 -25.55 18.70 3.78
CA TYR A 236 -25.07 18.47 5.14
C TYR A 236 -23.64 18.95 5.19
N THR A 237 -23.32 19.85 6.12
CA THR A 237 -21.96 20.39 6.30
C THR A 237 -21.56 20.23 7.75
N VAL A 238 -20.35 19.73 8.00
CA VAL A 238 -19.77 19.67 9.35
C VAL A 238 -18.37 20.24 9.32
N LYS A 239 -17.98 20.89 10.42
CA LYS A 239 -16.65 21.43 10.64
C LYS A 239 -16.13 20.93 11.99
N ASP A 240 -14.91 20.44 12.02
CA ASP A 240 -14.22 20.07 13.27
C ASP A 240 -13.70 21.30 14.03
N LYS A 241 -13.08 21.09 15.20
CA LYS A 241 -12.51 22.19 15.99
C LYS A 241 -11.30 22.84 15.35
N SER A 242 -10.61 22.13 14.46
CA SER A 242 -9.39 22.56 13.76
C SER A 242 -9.70 23.39 12.51
N GLY A 243 -10.96 23.38 12.08
CA GLY A 243 -11.50 24.13 10.96
C GLY A 243 -11.64 23.33 9.67
N ASN A 244 -11.28 22.05 9.63
CA ASN A 244 -11.48 21.23 8.43
C ASN A 244 -12.98 20.98 8.24
N THR A 245 -13.43 20.93 6.99
CA THR A 245 -14.86 20.96 6.64
C THR A 245 -15.19 19.89 5.62
N ALA A 246 -16.26 19.15 5.86
CA ALA A 246 -16.81 18.17 4.93
C ALA A 246 -18.24 18.52 4.54
N SER A 247 -18.67 18.09 3.34
CA SER A 247 -20.05 18.25 2.89
C SER A 247 -20.54 17.06 2.06
N VAL A 248 -21.81 16.71 2.21
CA VAL A 248 -22.49 15.70 1.39
C VAL A 248 -23.90 16.19 1.00
N LEU A 249 -24.41 15.72 -0.13
CA LEU A 249 -25.76 16.05 -0.62
C LEU A 249 -26.69 14.84 -0.52
N ARG A 250 -27.95 15.09 -0.15
CA ARG A 250 -29.09 14.21 -0.37
C ARG A 250 -29.99 14.79 -1.46
N THR A 251 -30.44 13.94 -2.37
CA THR A 251 -31.32 14.31 -3.48
C THR A 251 -32.74 13.83 -3.23
N ILE A 252 -33.72 14.73 -3.29
CA ILE A 252 -35.16 14.40 -3.17
C ILE A 252 -35.84 14.65 -4.51
N ASN A 253 -36.39 13.59 -5.09
CA ASN A 253 -37.08 13.64 -6.37
C ASN A 253 -38.60 13.61 -6.14
N VAL A 254 -39.26 14.73 -6.34
CA VAL A 254 -40.72 14.85 -6.31
C VAL A 254 -41.25 14.56 -7.72
N PHE A 255 -42.07 13.54 -7.87
CA PHE A 255 -42.63 13.13 -9.16
C PHE A 255 -44.16 13.06 -9.11
N ASP A 256 -44.81 13.36 -10.23
CA ASP A 256 -46.26 13.19 -10.36
C ASP A 256 -46.58 11.82 -10.98
N PRO A 257 -47.23 10.90 -10.25
CA PRO A 257 -47.56 9.58 -10.77
C PRO A 257 -48.57 9.61 -11.93
N ASN A 258 -49.33 10.69 -12.10
CA ASN A 258 -50.33 10.84 -13.16
C ASN A 258 -49.76 11.39 -14.48
N THR A 259 -48.53 11.92 -14.45
CA THR A 259 -47.78 12.36 -15.65
C THR A 259 -46.50 11.55 -15.87
N ASN A 260 -46.19 10.60 -14.98
CA ASN A 260 -45.03 9.74 -15.09
C ASN A 260 -45.18 8.76 -16.27
N SER A 261 -44.50 9.06 -17.38
CA SER A 261 -44.43 8.15 -18.53
C SER A 261 -43.65 6.86 -18.21
N GLY A 262 -43.13 6.68 -17.00
CA GLY A 262 -42.39 5.50 -16.57
C GLY A 262 -40.95 5.84 -16.22
N THR A 263 -40.18 4.82 -15.87
CA THR A 263 -38.77 5.00 -15.49
C THR A 263 -37.86 4.38 -16.54
N ILE A 264 -36.80 5.11 -16.90
CA ILE A 264 -35.72 4.68 -17.77
C ILE A 264 -34.51 4.36 -16.89
N TYR A 265 -34.01 3.13 -17.02
CA TYR A 265 -32.73 2.71 -16.48
C TYR A 265 -31.77 2.61 -17.66
N LEU A 266 -30.91 3.62 -17.81
CA LEU A 266 -29.80 3.58 -18.76
C LEU A 266 -28.78 2.60 -18.22
N THR A 267 -28.47 1.55 -18.99
CA THR A 267 -27.52 0.53 -18.58
C THR A 267 -26.46 0.31 -19.65
N PHE A 268 -25.19 0.41 -19.28
CA PHE A 268 -24.05 0.34 -20.19
C PHE A 268 -23.23 -0.93 -19.93
N ASP A 269 -23.03 -1.74 -20.98
CA ASP A 269 -22.26 -2.99 -20.93
C ASP A 269 -20.86 -2.81 -21.55
N ASP A 270 -19.97 -3.74 -21.20
CA ASP A 270 -18.59 -3.92 -21.70
C ASP A 270 -17.53 -2.95 -21.16
N GLY A 271 -17.95 -1.83 -20.57
CA GLY A 271 -17.07 -0.81 -20.02
C GLY A 271 -16.28 -1.20 -18.76
N PRO A 272 -15.48 -0.27 -18.21
CA PRO A 272 -15.21 1.06 -18.76
C PRO A 272 -14.40 1.03 -20.07
N GLY A 273 -14.57 2.05 -20.90
CA GLY A 273 -13.90 2.21 -22.19
C GLY A 273 -13.63 3.67 -22.59
N ALA A 274 -13.30 3.87 -23.87
CA ALA A 274 -12.81 5.17 -24.36
C ALA A 274 -13.83 6.32 -24.30
N TYR A 275 -15.13 6.01 -24.20
CA TYR A 275 -16.20 7.01 -24.20
C TYR A 275 -16.96 7.09 -22.86
N THR A 276 -16.54 6.31 -21.86
CA THR A 276 -17.20 6.29 -20.54
C THR A 276 -17.16 7.66 -19.88
N THR A 277 -16.01 8.33 -19.83
CA THR A 277 -15.92 9.68 -19.23
C THR A 277 -16.82 10.70 -19.95
N GLN A 278 -16.92 10.65 -21.28
CA GLN A 278 -17.87 11.49 -22.03
C GLN A 278 -19.32 11.20 -21.60
N ILE A 279 -19.68 9.93 -21.43
CA ILE A 279 -21.01 9.52 -20.93
C ILE A 279 -21.25 10.05 -19.52
N LEU A 280 -20.28 9.91 -18.61
CA LEU A 280 -20.35 10.42 -17.24
C LEU A 280 -20.60 11.94 -17.22
N ASP A 281 -19.86 12.70 -18.03
CA ASP A 281 -20.03 14.16 -18.12
C ASP A 281 -21.42 14.56 -18.64
N ILE A 282 -21.96 13.81 -19.60
CA ILE A 282 -23.34 14.01 -20.09
C ILE A 282 -24.35 13.68 -18.98
N LEU A 283 -24.18 12.57 -18.26
CA LEU A 283 -25.09 12.18 -17.17
C LEU A 283 -25.10 13.22 -16.05
N ASP A 284 -23.93 13.74 -15.66
CA ASP A 284 -23.79 14.79 -14.65
C ASP A 284 -24.47 16.09 -15.07
N LYS A 285 -24.37 16.48 -16.36
CA LYS A 285 -25.04 17.68 -16.89
C LYS A 285 -26.55 17.67 -16.64
N TYR A 286 -27.18 16.49 -16.62
CA TYR A 286 -28.61 16.33 -16.39
C TYR A 286 -28.94 15.81 -14.98
N ASN A 287 -27.93 15.65 -14.11
CA ASN A 287 -28.06 15.05 -12.78
C ASN A 287 -28.75 13.67 -12.81
N ILE A 288 -28.37 12.84 -13.79
CA ILE A 288 -28.93 11.49 -13.99
C ILE A 288 -27.94 10.44 -13.50
N LYS A 289 -28.46 9.42 -12.81
CA LYS A 289 -27.68 8.21 -12.48
C LYS A 289 -28.05 7.06 -13.41
N ALA A 290 -27.04 6.30 -13.81
CA ALA A 290 -27.14 5.13 -14.68
C ALA A 290 -26.53 3.89 -14.01
N THR A 291 -26.58 2.75 -14.69
CA THR A 291 -25.92 1.51 -14.26
C THR A 291 -24.85 1.11 -15.26
N PHE A 292 -23.66 0.74 -14.79
CA PHE A 292 -22.57 0.24 -15.63
C PHE A 292 -22.32 -1.23 -15.28
N PHE A 293 -22.54 -2.13 -16.23
CA PHE A 293 -22.19 -3.55 -16.11
C PHE A 293 -20.76 -3.74 -16.62
N VAL A 294 -19.82 -3.72 -15.70
CA VAL A 294 -18.39 -3.58 -16.02
C VAL A 294 -17.72 -4.92 -16.28
N THR A 295 -16.61 -4.85 -17.02
CA THR A 295 -15.67 -5.95 -17.25
C THR A 295 -14.33 -5.69 -16.57
N ASN A 296 -13.29 -6.50 -16.83
CA ASN A 296 -11.92 -6.17 -16.43
C ASN A 296 -11.17 -5.31 -17.46
N ASN A 297 -11.87 -4.77 -18.47
CA ASN A 297 -11.30 -3.82 -19.41
C ASN A 297 -11.30 -2.38 -18.85
N GLY A 298 -10.59 -1.49 -19.54
CA GLY A 298 -10.53 -0.08 -19.17
C GLY A 298 -9.63 0.20 -17.96
N SER A 299 -9.62 1.45 -17.51
CA SER A 299 -8.79 1.89 -16.37
C SER A 299 -9.57 1.81 -15.06
N ASP A 300 -8.84 1.56 -13.96
CA ASP A 300 -9.43 1.53 -12.61
C ASP A 300 -9.86 2.95 -12.17
N GLU A 301 -9.21 4.00 -12.68
CA GLU A 301 -9.58 5.39 -12.44
C GLU A 301 -10.97 5.70 -13.01
N VAL A 302 -11.28 5.25 -14.24
CA VAL A 302 -12.59 5.49 -14.84
C VAL A 302 -13.69 4.69 -14.12
N LEU A 303 -13.43 3.43 -13.74
CA LEU A 303 -14.33 2.66 -12.89
C LEU A 303 -14.60 3.37 -11.55
N LYS A 304 -13.56 3.96 -10.96
CA LYS A 304 -13.68 4.73 -9.73
C LYS A 304 -14.53 5.98 -9.94
N GLU A 305 -14.39 6.67 -11.07
CA GLU A 305 -15.25 7.81 -11.42
C GLU A 305 -16.72 7.42 -11.58
N GLU A 306 -17.03 6.31 -12.24
CA GLU A 306 -18.42 5.81 -12.35
C GLU A 306 -19.05 5.69 -10.94
N TYR A 307 -18.30 5.08 -10.02
CA TYR A 307 -18.73 4.88 -8.64
C TYR A 307 -18.83 6.18 -7.84
N ASP A 308 -17.79 7.02 -7.90
CA ASP A 308 -17.72 8.27 -7.12
C ASP A 308 -18.77 9.30 -7.56
N ARG A 309 -19.13 9.29 -8.85
CA ARG A 309 -20.25 10.09 -9.39
C ARG A 309 -21.62 9.49 -9.04
N GLY A 310 -21.68 8.38 -8.30
CA GLY A 310 -22.91 7.83 -7.71
C GLY A 310 -23.71 6.95 -8.66
N HIS A 311 -23.09 6.39 -9.71
CA HIS A 311 -23.73 5.41 -10.57
C HIS A 311 -23.69 4.00 -9.96
N THR A 312 -24.63 3.15 -10.37
CA THR A 312 -24.63 1.75 -9.91
C THR A 312 -23.60 0.96 -10.71
N ILE A 313 -22.74 0.24 -10.00
CA ILE A 313 -21.78 -0.69 -10.61
C ILE A 313 -22.35 -2.11 -10.54
N GLY A 314 -22.59 -2.71 -11.71
CA GLY A 314 -22.97 -4.10 -11.90
C GLY A 314 -21.82 -4.91 -12.53
N LEU A 315 -21.89 -6.23 -12.44
CA LEU A 315 -20.89 -7.13 -13.02
C LEU A 315 -21.38 -7.68 -14.36
N HIS A 316 -20.57 -7.58 -15.42
CA HIS A 316 -20.86 -8.24 -16.69
C HIS A 316 -20.13 -9.59 -16.79
N THR A 317 -18.81 -9.55 -16.68
CA THR A 317 -17.84 -10.67 -16.58
C THR A 317 -16.44 -10.06 -16.68
N ALA A 318 -15.41 -10.71 -16.13
CA ALA A 318 -14.05 -10.22 -16.27
C ALA A 318 -13.58 -10.22 -17.72
N THR A 319 -13.72 -11.35 -18.42
CA THR A 319 -13.08 -11.54 -19.74
C THR A 319 -13.98 -11.20 -20.92
N HIS A 320 -15.30 -11.21 -20.72
CA HIS A 320 -16.30 -11.14 -21.78
C HIS A 320 -16.05 -12.17 -22.92
N GLN A 321 -15.47 -13.33 -22.58
CA GLN A 321 -15.22 -14.42 -23.53
C GLN A 321 -16.27 -15.52 -23.41
N TRP A 322 -16.68 -16.12 -24.52
CA TRP A 322 -17.69 -17.18 -24.51
C TRP A 322 -17.29 -18.44 -23.71
N SER A 323 -16.01 -18.61 -23.37
CA SER A 323 -15.50 -19.70 -22.53
C SER A 323 -16.05 -19.68 -21.10
N ILE A 324 -16.55 -18.54 -20.62
CA ILE A 324 -17.25 -18.45 -19.32
C ILE A 324 -18.43 -19.43 -19.24
N TYR A 325 -19.02 -19.80 -20.38
CA TYR A 325 -20.14 -20.74 -20.47
C TYR A 325 -19.74 -22.21 -20.62
N ASN A 326 -18.45 -22.55 -20.50
CA ASN A 326 -18.01 -23.96 -20.55
C ASN A 326 -18.50 -24.77 -19.33
N SER A 327 -18.60 -24.14 -18.17
CA SER A 327 -19.09 -24.77 -16.95
C SER A 327 -19.60 -23.73 -15.95
N VAL A 328 -20.33 -24.17 -14.91
CA VAL A 328 -20.76 -23.29 -13.82
C VAL A 328 -19.56 -22.65 -13.12
N SER A 329 -18.50 -23.42 -12.82
CA SER A 329 -17.28 -22.91 -12.20
C SER A 329 -16.63 -21.87 -13.09
N SER A 330 -16.49 -22.13 -14.38
CA SER A 330 -15.88 -21.16 -15.32
C SER A 330 -16.59 -19.81 -15.32
N TYR A 331 -17.92 -19.80 -15.18
CA TYR A 331 -18.68 -18.56 -15.05
C TYR A 331 -18.41 -17.87 -13.71
N PHE A 332 -18.48 -18.58 -12.60
CA PHE A 332 -18.27 -17.99 -11.27
C PHE A 332 -16.82 -17.57 -11.02
N ASP A 333 -15.83 -18.29 -11.54
CA ASP A 333 -14.42 -17.90 -11.45
C ASP A 333 -14.18 -16.57 -12.16
N ASP A 334 -14.79 -16.39 -13.33
CA ASP A 334 -14.72 -15.15 -14.11
C ASP A 334 -15.53 -14.00 -13.45
N LEU A 335 -16.74 -14.29 -12.95
CA LEU A 335 -17.57 -13.33 -12.22
C LEU A 335 -16.87 -12.86 -10.93
N ASN A 336 -16.24 -13.76 -10.19
CA ASN A 336 -15.49 -13.45 -8.98
C ASN A 336 -14.27 -12.58 -9.27
N SER A 337 -13.65 -12.75 -10.44
CA SER A 337 -12.52 -11.92 -10.88
C SER A 337 -12.93 -10.45 -11.09
N VAL A 338 -14.06 -10.19 -11.77
CA VAL A 338 -14.56 -8.82 -11.91
C VAL A 338 -15.12 -8.27 -10.59
N GLN A 339 -15.74 -9.10 -9.76
CA GLN A 339 -16.16 -8.71 -8.42
C GLN A 339 -14.97 -8.25 -7.56
N ALA A 340 -13.85 -8.96 -7.61
CA ALA A 340 -12.63 -8.58 -6.88
C ALA A 340 -12.05 -7.26 -7.39
N ARG A 341 -12.12 -6.99 -8.70
CA ARG A 341 -11.75 -5.69 -9.27
C ARG A 341 -12.64 -4.58 -8.72
N VAL A 342 -13.96 -4.75 -8.80
CA VAL A 342 -14.93 -3.75 -8.31
C VAL A 342 -14.70 -3.47 -6.82
N GLU A 343 -14.61 -4.50 -5.99
CA GLU A 343 -14.39 -4.35 -4.54
C GLU A 343 -13.07 -3.64 -4.22
N ARG A 344 -11.99 -3.96 -4.95
CA ARG A 344 -10.70 -3.29 -4.78
C ARG A 344 -10.77 -1.79 -5.12
N VAL A 345 -11.49 -1.43 -6.18
CA VAL A 345 -11.52 -0.05 -6.69
C VAL A 345 -12.51 0.81 -5.90
N THR A 346 -13.71 0.29 -5.62
CA THR A 346 -14.80 1.06 -5.02
C THR A 346 -14.94 0.86 -3.51
N GLY A 347 -14.31 -0.16 -2.95
CA GLY A 347 -14.51 -0.59 -1.56
C GLY A 347 -15.84 -1.29 -1.31
N GLN A 348 -16.63 -1.59 -2.35
CA GLN A 348 -17.94 -2.22 -2.23
C GLN A 348 -18.11 -3.41 -3.17
N ARG A 349 -18.83 -4.42 -2.71
CA ARG A 349 -19.27 -5.55 -3.55
C ARG A 349 -20.53 -5.18 -4.32
N SER A 350 -20.71 -5.78 -5.51
CA SER A 350 -21.90 -5.57 -6.32
C SER A 350 -22.82 -6.77 -6.22
N SER A 351 -24.11 -6.53 -6.07
CA SER A 351 -25.14 -7.58 -6.09
C SER A 351 -25.88 -7.64 -7.43
N TYR A 352 -25.46 -6.85 -8.42
CA TYR A 352 -26.14 -6.73 -9.70
C TYR A 352 -25.28 -7.32 -10.80
N ILE A 353 -25.85 -8.19 -11.64
CA ILE A 353 -25.14 -8.77 -12.77
C ILE A 353 -25.93 -8.67 -14.06
N ARG A 354 -25.23 -8.76 -15.19
CA ARG A 354 -25.84 -9.00 -16.49
C ARG A 354 -25.03 -10.06 -17.22
N PHE A 355 -25.69 -11.13 -17.67
CA PHE A 355 -25.03 -12.18 -18.43
C PHE A 355 -24.58 -11.65 -19.81
N PRO A 356 -23.37 -11.98 -20.29
CA PRO A 356 -22.95 -11.72 -21.66
C PRO A 356 -23.90 -12.31 -22.70
N GLY A 357 -24.49 -11.45 -23.53
CA GLY A 357 -25.55 -11.82 -24.49
C GLY A 357 -26.93 -12.03 -23.87
N GLY A 358 -27.11 -11.73 -22.58
CA GLY A 358 -28.36 -11.87 -21.83
C GLY A 358 -28.63 -13.29 -21.35
N SER A 359 -29.57 -13.45 -20.41
CA SER A 359 -30.03 -14.77 -19.91
C SER A 359 -30.64 -15.65 -21.02
N SER A 360 -31.11 -15.00 -22.09
CA SER A 360 -31.73 -15.60 -23.26
C SER A 360 -30.74 -16.06 -24.34
N ASN A 361 -29.43 -15.87 -24.12
CA ASN A 361 -28.42 -16.18 -25.12
C ASN A 361 -28.44 -17.66 -25.54
N THR A 362 -28.18 -17.90 -26.82
CA THR A 362 -28.08 -19.25 -27.39
C THR A 362 -26.64 -19.64 -27.70
N ILE A 363 -25.70 -18.70 -27.64
CA ILE A 363 -24.27 -18.96 -27.90
C ILE A 363 -23.70 -19.95 -26.87
N SER A 364 -24.16 -19.88 -25.62
CA SER A 364 -23.80 -20.81 -24.55
C SER A 364 -24.16 -22.26 -24.86
N ARG A 365 -25.17 -22.53 -25.71
CA ARG A 365 -25.57 -23.90 -26.08
C ARG A 365 -24.47 -24.69 -26.77
N SER A 366 -23.61 -23.98 -27.53
CA SER A 366 -22.44 -24.58 -28.19
C SER A 366 -21.31 -24.93 -27.22
N ARG A 367 -21.34 -24.38 -25.99
CA ARG A 367 -20.33 -24.58 -24.94
C ARG A 367 -20.81 -25.62 -23.94
N SER A 368 -21.99 -25.41 -23.38
CA SER A 368 -22.61 -26.28 -22.40
C SER A 368 -24.14 -26.16 -22.49
N LYS A 369 -24.80 -27.24 -22.88
CA LYS A 369 -26.26 -27.28 -23.03
C LYS A 369 -26.93 -27.25 -21.65
N GLY A 370 -27.93 -26.39 -21.48
CA GLY A 370 -28.61 -26.19 -20.20
C GLY A 370 -27.89 -25.26 -19.22
N ILE A 371 -26.73 -24.71 -19.58
CA ILE A 371 -25.92 -23.92 -18.63
C ILE A 371 -26.65 -22.64 -18.19
N MET A 372 -27.43 -21.99 -19.06
CA MET A 372 -28.16 -20.77 -18.67
C MET A 372 -29.32 -21.08 -17.73
N THR A 373 -30.01 -22.21 -17.93
CA THR A 373 -31.01 -22.70 -16.99
C THR A 373 -30.41 -22.89 -15.59
N THR A 374 -29.20 -23.45 -15.51
CA THR A 374 -28.50 -23.62 -14.23
C THR A 374 -27.97 -22.30 -13.67
N LEU A 375 -27.32 -21.47 -14.48
CA LEU A 375 -26.70 -20.23 -14.01
C LEU A 375 -27.71 -19.21 -13.51
N THR A 376 -28.85 -19.04 -14.19
CA THR A 376 -29.90 -18.09 -13.77
C THR A 376 -30.49 -18.42 -12.40
N GLN A 377 -30.49 -19.70 -12.01
CA GLN A 377 -30.86 -20.13 -10.66
C GLN A 377 -29.71 -19.89 -9.67
N LYS A 378 -28.51 -20.39 -9.99
CA LYS A 378 -27.36 -20.32 -9.09
C LYS A 378 -26.93 -18.91 -8.72
N VAL A 379 -26.95 -17.97 -9.67
CA VAL A 379 -26.57 -16.59 -9.34
C VAL A 379 -27.52 -15.98 -8.30
N GLN A 380 -28.81 -16.33 -8.34
CA GLN A 380 -29.79 -15.89 -7.35
C GLN A 380 -29.59 -16.58 -6.00
N GLU A 381 -29.25 -17.87 -6.00
CA GLU A 381 -28.87 -18.61 -4.78
C GLU A 381 -27.65 -17.98 -4.08
N GLU A 382 -26.70 -17.46 -4.86
CA GLU A 382 -25.50 -16.74 -4.38
C GLU A 382 -25.79 -15.27 -4.03
N GLY A 383 -27.05 -14.83 -4.07
CA GLY A 383 -27.47 -13.48 -3.65
C GLY A 383 -27.36 -12.40 -4.73
N TYR A 384 -27.05 -12.76 -5.98
CA TYR A 384 -27.05 -11.80 -7.10
C TYR A 384 -28.45 -11.62 -7.69
N LYS A 385 -28.77 -10.38 -8.07
CA LYS A 385 -29.88 -10.03 -8.95
C LYS A 385 -29.34 -9.84 -10.36
N TYR A 386 -29.88 -10.56 -11.33
CA TYR A 386 -29.51 -10.36 -12.73
C TYR A 386 -30.56 -9.55 -13.48
N PHE A 387 -30.09 -8.69 -14.40
CA PHE A 387 -30.94 -7.83 -15.22
C PHE A 387 -30.62 -8.04 -16.70
N ASP A 388 -31.63 -8.41 -17.48
CA ASP A 388 -31.58 -8.28 -18.94
C ASP A 388 -32.02 -6.86 -19.34
N TRP A 389 -32.66 -6.72 -20.50
CA TRP A 389 -33.21 -5.47 -21.01
C TRP A 389 -34.55 -5.70 -21.71
N ASN A 390 -35.37 -4.65 -21.78
CA ASN A 390 -36.62 -4.62 -22.55
C ASN A 390 -36.70 -3.44 -23.55
N VAL A 391 -35.60 -2.69 -23.66
CA VAL A 391 -35.35 -1.69 -24.70
C VAL A 391 -33.94 -1.97 -25.24
N CYS A 392 -33.85 -2.46 -26.48
CA CYS A 392 -32.59 -2.68 -27.18
C CYS A 392 -32.39 -1.53 -28.17
N VAL A 393 -31.32 -0.74 -28.04
CA VAL A 393 -31.04 0.35 -28.99
C VAL A 393 -30.25 -0.10 -30.22
N GLU A 394 -29.97 -1.40 -30.32
CA GLU A 394 -29.26 -2.03 -31.45
C GLU A 394 -27.85 -1.48 -31.69
N ASP A 395 -27.22 -0.85 -30.69
CA ASP A 395 -25.88 -0.27 -30.79
C ASP A 395 -24.76 -1.31 -30.92
N ALA A 396 -24.97 -2.54 -30.44
CA ALA A 396 -24.15 -3.72 -30.74
C ALA A 396 -24.74 -4.62 -31.85
N GLY A 397 -25.93 -4.27 -32.36
CA GLY A 397 -26.72 -5.06 -33.31
C GLY A 397 -26.84 -4.40 -34.68
N ALA A 398 -28.07 -4.07 -35.08
CA ALA A 398 -28.35 -3.50 -36.39
C ALA A 398 -27.66 -2.15 -36.63
N CYS A 399 -27.56 -1.27 -35.62
CA CYS A 399 -26.93 0.04 -35.77
C CYS A 399 -25.40 -0.06 -35.93
N ALA A 400 -24.76 -1.03 -35.28
CA ALA A 400 -23.31 -1.27 -35.43
C ALA A 400 -22.90 -1.53 -36.89
N LYS A 401 -23.81 -2.11 -37.69
CA LYS A 401 -23.61 -2.51 -39.10
C LYS A 401 -23.92 -1.39 -40.11
N ARG A 402 -24.45 -0.24 -39.66
CA ARG A 402 -24.76 0.90 -40.53
C ARG A 402 -23.51 1.71 -40.91
N ASN A 403 -23.66 2.59 -41.90
CA ASN A 403 -22.65 3.60 -42.20
C ASN A 403 -22.40 4.48 -40.98
N VAL A 404 -21.16 4.96 -40.83
CA VAL A 404 -20.73 5.71 -39.64
C VAL A 404 -21.62 6.91 -39.32
N ASN A 405 -22.07 7.65 -40.34
CA ASN A 405 -22.91 8.84 -40.19
C ASN A 405 -24.36 8.53 -39.77
N ASP A 406 -24.80 7.27 -39.85
CA ASP A 406 -26.19 6.87 -39.56
C ASP A 406 -26.33 6.18 -38.20
N LYS A 407 -25.21 5.89 -37.51
CA LYS A 407 -25.23 5.07 -36.30
C LYS A 407 -25.90 5.77 -35.12
N GLU A 408 -25.60 7.04 -34.91
CA GLU A 408 -26.16 7.86 -33.83
C GLU A 408 -27.69 7.99 -33.98
N ALA A 409 -28.14 8.38 -35.18
CA ALA A 409 -29.56 8.46 -35.50
C ALA A 409 -30.26 7.11 -35.37
N CYS A 410 -29.59 6.01 -35.74
CA CYS A 410 -30.14 4.66 -35.55
C CYS A 410 -30.38 4.35 -34.07
N VAL A 411 -29.37 4.57 -33.21
CA VAL A 411 -29.47 4.36 -31.76
C VAL A 411 -30.60 5.19 -31.17
N TYR A 412 -30.64 6.48 -31.49
CA TYR A 412 -31.70 7.39 -31.05
C TYR A 412 -33.09 6.90 -31.46
N ASN A 413 -33.28 6.50 -32.72
CA ASN A 413 -34.59 6.05 -33.21
C ASN A 413 -35.08 4.78 -32.52
N TYR A 414 -34.19 3.81 -32.26
CA TYR A 414 -34.55 2.61 -31.50
C TYR A 414 -34.88 2.95 -30.05
N PHE A 415 -34.11 3.83 -29.41
CA PHE A 415 -34.41 4.32 -28.07
C PHE A 415 -35.82 4.92 -28.01
N THR A 416 -36.11 5.94 -28.82
CA THR A 416 -37.42 6.62 -28.77
C THR A 416 -38.57 5.70 -29.17
N GLY A 417 -38.33 4.77 -30.10
CA GLY A 417 -39.37 3.86 -30.63
C GLY A 417 -39.73 2.69 -29.71
N TYR A 418 -38.82 2.27 -28.82
CA TYR A 418 -39.01 1.12 -27.94
C TYR A 418 -39.27 1.48 -26.48
N LEU A 419 -39.15 2.75 -26.09
CA LEU A 419 -39.71 3.20 -24.83
C LEU A 419 -41.22 2.94 -24.80
N SER A 420 -41.74 2.48 -23.66
CA SER A 420 -43.18 2.39 -23.45
C SER A 420 -43.57 3.15 -22.20
N LYS A 421 -44.77 3.73 -22.24
CA LYS A 421 -45.29 4.49 -21.12
C LYS A 421 -45.73 3.58 -19.97
N ASN A 422 -45.71 4.10 -18.74
CA ASN A 422 -46.19 3.44 -17.53
C ASN A 422 -45.49 2.09 -17.24
N ARG A 423 -44.23 1.94 -17.67
CA ARG A 423 -43.41 0.75 -17.37
C ARG A 423 -41.99 1.13 -16.96
N VAL A 424 -41.31 0.15 -16.39
CA VAL A 424 -39.85 0.14 -16.26
C VAL A 424 -39.24 -0.15 -17.63
N ASN A 425 -38.38 0.74 -18.12
CA ASN A 425 -37.63 0.62 -19.36
C ASN A 425 -36.15 0.42 -19.01
N VAL A 426 -35.65 -0.81 -19.10
CA VAL A 426 -34.22 -1.12 -18.94
C VAL A 426 -33.59 -1.13 -20.32
N VAL A 427 -32.73 -0.14 -20.57
CA VAL A 427 -32.15 0.17 -21.86
C VAL A 427 -30.75 -0.42 -21.94
N LEU A 428 -30.52 -1.36 -22.87
CA LEU A 428 -29.20 -1.90 -23.17
C LEU A 428 -28.42 -0.96 -24.08
N LEU A 429 -27.27 -0.47 -23.60
CA LEU A 429 -26.31 0.39 -24.28
C LEU A 429 -24.89 -0.17 -24.05
N HIS A 430 -23.91 0.32 -24.80
CA HIS A 430 -22.49 -0.02 -24.62
C HIS A 430 -21.65 1.27 -24.62
N ASP A 431 -20.98 1.57 -23.52
CA ASP A 431 -20.15 2.77 -23.33
C ASP A 431 -18.79 2.71 -24.07
N ILE A 432 -18.47 1.56 -24.65
CA ILE A 432 -17.32 1.39 -25.57
C ILE A 432 -17.60 1.88 -27.00
N LYS A 433 -18.80 2.43 -27.29
CA LYS A 433 -19.23 2.86 -28.64
C LYS A 433 -19.42 4.39 -28.70
N GLY A 434 -18.59 5.07 -29.49
CA GLY A 434 -18.67 6.54 -29.62
C GLY A 434 -20.01 7.06 -30.11
N TYR A 435 -20.66 6.37 -31.06
CA TYR A 435 -22.00 6.76 -31.54
C TYR A 435 -23.11 6.55 -30.50
N THR A 436 -22.91 5.69 -29.50
CA THR A 436 -23.82 5.57 -28.36
C THR A 436 -23.64 6.77 -27.42
N ALA A 437 -22.40 7.14 -27.11
CA ALA A 437 -22.09 8.33 -26.31
C ALA A 437 -22.61 9.61 -26.97
N ASN A 438 -22.44 9.76 -28.29
CA ASN A 438 -22.90 10.93 -29.03
C ASN A 438 -24.43 11.06 -29.07
N ALA A 439 -25.17 9.94 -29.12
CA ALA A 439 -26.63 9.96 -29.10
C ALA A 439 -27.22 10.20 -27.70
N LEU A 440 -26.44 10.04 -26.63
CA LEU A 440 -26.92 9.99 -25.25
C LEU A 440 -27.64 11.27 -24.80
N GLU A 441 -27.08 12.43 -25.11
CA GLU A 441 -27.66 13.69 -24.66
C GLU A 441 -29.06 13.91 -25.27
N ASP A 442 -29.26 13.59 -26.54
CA ASP A 442 -30.56 13.74 -27.18
C ASP A 442 -31.58 12.68 -26.70
N MET A 443 -31.11 11.46 -26.38
CA MET A 443 -31.95 10.44 -25.72
C MET A 443 -32.44 10.92 -24.34
N ILE A 444 -31.56 11.54 -23.55
CA ILE A 444 -31.91 12.11 -22.24
C ILE A 444 -32.95 13.22 -22.39
N LYS A 445 -32.70 14.19 -23.26
CA LYS A 445 -33.63 15.30 -23.52
C LYS A 445 -35.00 14.78 -23.91
N TYR A 446 -35.08 13.83 -24.85
CA TYR A 446 -36.33 13.21 -25.25
C TYR A 446 -37.03 12.54 -24.06
N GLY A 447 -36.32 11.75 -23.26
CA GLY A 447 -36.90 11.08 -22.10
C GLY A 447 -37.51 12.07 -21.11
N LEU A 448 -36.78 13.14 -20.78
CA LEU A 448 -37.25 14.20 -19.90
C LEU A 448 -38.47 14.95 -20.48
N GLU A 449 -38.41 15.32 -21.76
CA GLU A 449 -39.51 15.99 -22.48
C GLU A 449 -40.78 15.13 -22.53
N GLN A 450 -40.64 13.81 -22.64
CA GLN A 450 -41.75 12.87 -22.62
C GLN A 450 -42.24 12.53 -21.20
N GLY A 451 -41.63 13.09 -20.15
CA GLY A 451 -42.04 12.88 -18.75
C GLY A 451 -41.56 11.54 -18.16
N TYR A 452 -40.48 10.95 -18.70
CA TYR A 452 -39.82 9.82 -18.08
C TYR A 452 -38.93 10.28 -16.92
N THR A 453 -38.80 9.41 -15.93
CA THR A 453 -37.79 9.55 -14.86
C THR A 453 -36.59 8.68 -15.19
N PHE A 454 -35.38 9.14 -14.86
CA PHE A 454 -34.17 8.32 -15.00
C PHE A 454 -33.69 7.84 -13.62
N LYS A 455 -33.31 6.57 -13.52
CA LYS A 455 -32.79 5.97 -12.29
C LYS A 455 -31.67 4.98 -12.60
N ALA A 456 -30.74 4.83 -11.65
CA ALA A 456 -29.83 3.70 -11.61
C ALA A 456 -30.50 2.49 -10.96
N ILE A 457 -30.06 1.29 -11.31
CA ILE A 457 -30.56 0.04 -10.73
C ILE A 457 -30.19 0.00 -9.25
N ASN A 458 -31.11 -0.44 -8.41
CA ASN A 458 -30.91 -0.67 -6.98
C ASN A 458 -31.73 -1.88 -6.51
N ASP A 459 -31.74 -2.12 -5.20
CA ASP A 459 -32.40 -3.30 -4.65
C ASP A 459 -33.91 -3.36 -4.79
N ALA A 460 -34.56 -2.20 -4.93
CA ALA A 460 -35.99 -2.09 -5.16
C ALA A 460 -36.36 -2.18 -6.65
N THR A 461 -35.37 -2.20 -7.55
CA THR A 461 -35.63 -2.20 -9.00
C THR A 461 -36.20 -3.54 -9.45
N PRO A 462 -37.36 -3.57 -10.13
CA PRO A 462 -37.90 -4.81 -10.70
C PRO A 462 -36.93 -5.42 -11.72
N MET A 463 -36.58 -6.69 -11.53
CA MET A 463 -35.73 -7.41 -12.48
C MET A 463 -36.47 -7.66 -13.79
N ILE A 464 -35.84 -7.30 -14.90
CA ILE A 464 -36.31 -7.64 -16.24
C ILE A 464 -35.59 -8.91 -16.66
N HIS A 465 -36.33 -10.02 -16.74
CA HIS A 465 -35.80 -11.31 -17.19
C HIS A 465 -36.38 -11.67 -18.55
N GLN A 466 -35.50 -11.96 -19.49
CA GLN A 466 -35.88 -12.55 -20.76
C GLN A 466 -36.08 -14.07 -20.58
N ARG A 467 -36.70 -14.69 -21.57
CA ARG A 467 -36.85 -16.15 -21.57
C ARG A 467 -35.48 -16.82 -21.76
N VAL A 468 -35.10 -17.68 -20.81
CA VAL A 468 -33.92 -18.53 -20.94
C VAL A 468 -34.10 -19.52 -22.09
N ASN A 469 -33.13 -19.55 -23.01
CA ASN A 469 -33.20 -20.34 -24.24
C ASN A 469 -32.15 -21.47 -24.34
N ASN A 470 -31.40 -21.74 -23.27
CA ASN A 470 -30.42 -22.83 -23.22
C ASN A 470 -30.64 -23.79 -22.05
#